data_AF-A0A1E3BA04-F1
#
_entry.id   AF-A0A1E3BA04-F1
#
_cell.length_a   1.000
_cell.length_b   1.000
_cell.length_c   1.000
_cell.angle_alpha   90.00
_cell.angle_beta   90.00
_cell.angle_gamma   90.00
#
_symmetry.space_group_name_H-M   'P 1'
#
loop_
_entity.id
_entity.type
_entity.pdbx_description
1 polymer ?
#
loop_
_entity_poly.entity_id
_entity_poly.type
_entity_poly.pdbx_seq_one_letter_code
_entity_poly.pdbx_strand_id
1 'polypeptide(L)'
;MIVILTSLLTFVLATLYFTHRSLRSTLHAHHERTLPPKITTRITSLPADLTAHPDKYTIFYDQASRPVSRRLLPALPLPELLTALLRRNMAAFSHFPQAWLLRLNCPTERLSFCSSYIHKLEFGQGECVCGVYRVAARKEDSVELEMSWGDVVGRLVVGYVVDKERETVTFSNETVMWCRKDEGGGGGGKIPLENRVVRFFHEMTAWWLMDSGVCYLMDMDGSEVDERVAFEKDGE
;
A
#
# COMPACT_ATOMS: atom_id res chain seq x y z
N MET A 1 -19.85 -1.43 35.11
CA MET A 1 -19.06 -2.16 34.09
C MET A 1 -19.73 -2.13 32.71
N ILE A 2 -21.00 -2.51 32.57
CA ILE A 2 -21.74 -2.49 31.29
C ILE A 2 -21.78 -1.08 30.65
N VAL A 3 -22.09 -0.04 31.43
CA VAL A 3 -22.15 1.35 30.94
C VAL A 3 -20.79 1.85 30.39
N ILE A 4 -19.69 1.52 31.07
CA ILE A 4 -18.33 1.89 30.64
C ILE A 4 -17.97 1.16 29.34
N LEU A 5 -18.32 -0.12 29.23
CA LEU A 5 -18.08 -0.92 28.03
C LEU A 5 -18.89 -0.40 26.83
N THR A 6 -20.15 -0.01 27.04
CA THR A 6 -20.98 0.60 25.99
C THR A 6 -20.46 1.96 25.56
N SER A 7 -20.03 2.82 26.51
CA SER A 7 -19.46 4.13 26.20
C SER A 7 -18.15 4.02 25.42
N LEU A 8 -17.28 3.08 25.80
CA LEU A 8 -16.03 2.81 25.09
C LEU A 8 -16.32 2.32 23.66
N LEU A 9 -17.25 1.38 23.50
CA LEU A 9 -17.63 0.86 22.18
C LEU A 9 -18.21 1.96 21.30
N THR A 10 -19.10 2.82 21.82
CA THR A 10 -19.65 3.95 21.06
C THR A 10 -18.58 4.94 20.65
N PHE A 11 -17.61 5.22 21.52
CA PHE A 11 -16.50 6.12 21.22
C PHE A 11 -15.59 5.55 20.13
N VAL A 12 -15.26 4.25 20.21
CA VAL A 12 -14.49 3.55 19.17
C VAL A 12 -15.22 3.57 17.84
N LEU A 13 -16.50 3.20 17.80
CA LEU A 13 -17.30 3.19 16.58
C LEU A 13 -17.45 4.60 15.97
N ALA A 14 -17.67 5.62 16.80
CA ALA A 14 -17.71 7.01 16.35
C ALA A 14 -16.36 7.43 15.75
N THR A 15 -15.26 7.11 16.41
CA THR A 15 -13.90 7.41 15.94
C THR A 15 -13.65 6.75 14.59
N LEU A 16 -13.92 5.45 14.47
CA LEU A 16 -13.79 4.70 13.20
C LEU A 16 -14.65 5.29 12.09
N TYR A 17 -15.89 5.70 12.41
CA TYR A 17 -16.78 6.34 11.46
C TYR A 17 -16.23 7.71 10.99
N PHE A 18 -15.79 8.56 11.92
CA PHE A 18 -15.25 9.87 11.60
C PHE A 18 -13.94 9.77 10.81
N THR A 19 -13.03 8.87 11.19
CA THR A 19 -11.78 8.65 10.46
C THR A 19 -12.05 8.14 9.05
N HIS A 20 -12.91 7.14 8.90
CA HIS A 20 -13.30 6.63 7.58
C HIS A 20 -13.95 7.73 6.71
N ARG A 21 -14.85 8.54 7.30
CA ARG A 21 -15.49 9.65 6.59
C ARG A 21 -14.48 10.74 6.17
N SER A 22 -13.55 11.08 7.05
CA SER A 22 -12.49 12.06 6.75
C SER A 22 -11.60 11.58 5.61
N LEU A 23 -11.10 10.34 5.69
CA LEU A 23 -10.26 9.75 4.66
C LEU A 23 -10.98 9.66 3.30
N ARG A 24 -12.26 9.30 3.30
CA ARG A 24 -13.06 9.29 2.08
C ARG A 24 -13.20 10.66 1.42
N SER A 25 -13.09 11.75 2.19
CA SER A 25 -13.16 13.11 1.64
C SER A 25 -11.84 13.59 1.04
N THR A 26 -10.70 13.04 1.49
CA THR A 26 -9.37 13.44 1.03
C THR A 26 -8.83 12.56 -0.10
N LEU A 27 -9.38 11.35 -0.26
CA LEU A 27 -8.89 10.35 -1.21
C LEU A 27 -9.89 10.08 -2.33
N HIS A 28 -9.36 9.84 -3.52
CA HIS A 28 -10.10 9.18 -4.59
C HIS A 28 -9.92 7.68 -4.44
N ALA A 29 -10.93 7.00 -3.88
CA ALA A 29 -10.93 5.56 -3.67
C ALA A 29 -11.95 4.87 -4.57
N HIS A 30 -11.58 3.71 -5.11
CA HIS A 30 -12.38 2.96 -6.06
C HIS A 30 -12.16 1.45 -5.89
N HIS A 31 -13.24 0.67 -5.94
CA HIS A 31 -13.18 -0.77 -5.75
C HIS A 31 -13.99 -1.49 -6.83
N GLU A 32 -13.41 -2.54 -7.40
CA GLU A 32 -14.08 -3.42 -8.35
C GLU A 32 -13.85 -4.89 -7.99
N ARG A 33 -14.78 -5.75 -8.44
CA ARG A 33 -14.65 -7.22 -8.38
C ARG A 33 -14.20 -7.82 -9.72
N THR A 34 -13.79 -6.94 -10.62
CA THR A 34 -13.29 -7.22 -11.96
C THR A 34 -11.92 -6.59 -12.08
N LEU A 35 -11.15 -7.00 -13.07
CA LEU A 35 -9.91 -6.33 -13.42
C LEU A 35 -10.24 -5.19 -14.40
N PRO A 36 -10.10 -3.91 -14.02
CA PRO A 36 -10.28 -2.82 -14.96
C PRO A 36 -9.42 -2.97 -16.23
N PRO A 37 -9.96 -2.67 -17.43
CA PRO A 37 -9.23 -2.81 -18.69
C PRO A 37 -7.91 -2.03 -18.75
N LYS A 38 -7.80 -0.92 -18.01
CA LYS A 38 -6.62 -0.04 -17.97
C LYS A 38 -5.51 -0.55 -17.02
N ILE A 39 -5.80 -1.50 -16.14
CA ILE A 39 -4.80 -2.04 -15.19
C ILE A 39 -3.76 -2.90 -15.89
N THR A 40 -4.17 -3.65 -16.91
CA THR A 40 -3.30 -4.59 -17.65
C THR A 40 -2.12 -3.87 -18.30
N THR A 41 -2.28 -2.58 -18.61
CA THR A 41 -1.21 -1.73 -19.14
C THR A 41 -0.35 -1.06 -18.06
N ARG A 42 -0.85 -0.97 -16.82
CA ARG A 42 -0.17 -0.26 -15.72
C ARG A 42 0.66 -1.21 -14.85
N ILE A 43 0.13 -2.40 -14.54
CA ILE A 43 0.78 -3.39 -13.70
C ILE A 43 1.44 -4.44 -14.58
N THR A 44 2.76 -4.35 -14.69
CA THR A 44 3.55 -5.15 -15.64
C THR A 44 3.87 -6.55 -15.13
N SER A 45 3.81 -6.78 -13.82
CA SER A 45 4.12 -8.06 -13.18
C SER A 45 2.92 -8.99 -13.00
N LEU A 46 1.77 -8.66 -13.61
CA LEU A 46 0.59 -9.55 -13.59
C LEU A 46 0.86 -10.82 -14.44
N PRO A 47 0.44 -12.02 -13.97
CA PRO A 47 0.57 -13.24 -14.76
C PRO A 47 -0.23 -13.18 -16.06
N ALA A 48 0.36 -13.60 -17.17
CA ALA A 48 -0.30 -13.56 -18.47
C ALA A 48 -1.63 -14.35 -18.52
N ASP A 49 -1.72 -15.48 -17.79
CA ASP A 49 -2.96 -16.28 -17.70
C ASP A 49 -4.10 -15.52 -17.01
N LEU A 50 -3.80 -14.71 -15.99
CA LEU A 50 -4.81 -13.86 -15.32
C LEU A 50 -5.37 -12.82 -16.29
N THR A 51 -4.49 -12.23 -17.10
CA THR A 51 -4.87 -11.20 -18.08
C THR A 51 -5.64 -11.77 -19.26
N ALA A 52 -5.26 -12.96 -19.73
CA ALA A 52 -5.89 -13.64 -20.86
C ALA A 52 -7.23 -14.30 -20.49
N HIS A 53 -7.36 -14.82 -19.27
CA HIS A 53 -8.52 -15.59 -18.81
C HIS A 53 -9.01 -15.14 -17.42
N PRO A 54 -9.40 -13.87 -17.24
CA PRO A 54 -9.81 -13.33 -15.94
C PRO A 54 -11.07 -14.01 -15.38
N ASP A 55 -11.89 -14.64 -16.22
CA ASP A 55 -13.10 -15.38 -15.86
C ASP A 55 -12.82 -16.62 -15.00
N LYS A 56 -11.62 -17.21 -15.13
CA LYS A 56 -11.15 -18.35 -14.31
C LYS A 56 -10.80 -17.97 -12.87
N TYR A 57 -10.78 -16.67 -12.57
CA TYR A 57 -10.34 -16.15 -11.29
C TYR A 57 -11.47 -15.41 -10.57
N THR A 58 -11.46 -15.48 -9.25
CA THR A 58 -12.12 -14.47 -8.43
C THR A 58 -11.10 -13.35 -8.25
N ILE A 59 -11.50 -12.11 -8.50
CA ILE A 59 -10.61 -10.95 -8.50
C ILE A 59 -11.17 -9.87 -7.57
N PHE A 60 -10.28 -9.25 -6.83
CA PHE A 60 -10.54 -8.05 -6.06
C PHE A 60 -9.58 -6.96 -6.49
N TYR A 61 -10.11 -5.78 -6.80
CA TYR A 61 -9.34 -4.58 -7.08
C TYR A 61 -9.74 -3.45 -6.14
N ASP A 62 -8.74 -2.79 -5.58
CA ASP A 62 -8.85 -1.53 -4.83
C ASP A 62 -7.80 -0.55 -5.37
N GLN A 63 -8.17 0.71 -5.45
CA GLN A 63 -7.26 1.82 -5.64
C GLN A 63 -7.64 2.95 -4.69
N ALA A 64 -6.64 3.53 -4.01
CA ALA A 64 -6.76 4.85 -3.43
C ALA A 64 -5.68 5.78 -3.99
N SER A 65 -6.04 7.04 -4.15
CA SER A 65 -5.09 8.07 -4.59
C SER A 65 -5.31 9.39 -3.89
N ARG A 66 -4.23 10.15 -3.74
CA ARG A 66 -4.20 11.46 -3.12
C ARG A 66 -3.43 12.45 -4.00
N PRO A 67 -4.10 13.46 -4.57
CA PRO A 67 -3.42 14.57 -5.24
C PRO A 67 -2.79 15.52 -4.21
N VAL A 68 -1.63 16.06 -4.54
CA VAL A 68 -0.93 17.10 -3.77
C VAL A 68 -0.23 18.06 -4.73
N SER A 69 -0.24 19.35 -4.41
CA SER A 69 0.50 20.33 -5.21
C SER A 69 2.00 20.05 -5.12
N ARG A 70 2.71 20.07 -6.26
CA ARG A 70 4.16 19.89 -6.29
C ARG A 70 4.89 20.91 -5.40
N ARG A 71 4.32 22.09 -5.20
CA ARG A 71 4.86 23.18 -4.36
C ARG A 71 4.85 22.87 -2.87
N LEU A 72 3.98 21.95 -2.43
CA LEU A 72 3.88 21.49 -1.04
C LEU A 72 4.80 20.30 -0.74
N LEU A 73 5.48 19.77 -1.76
CA LEU A 73 6.44 18.68 -1.61
C LEU A 73 7.87 19.25 -1.56
N PRO A 74 8.79 18.58 -0.85
CA PRO A 74 10.20 18.93 -0.84
C PRO A 74 10.78 19.07 -2.25
N ALA A 75 11.84 19.86 -2.39
CA ALA A 75 12.57 20.03 -3.66
C ALA A 75 13.42 18.79 -4.03
N LEU A 76 12.95 17.59 -3.70
CA LEU A 76 13.57 16.31 -4.02
C LEU A 76 13.03 15.75 -5.35
N PRO A 77 13.82 14.91 -6.04
CA PRO A 77 13.32 14.09 -7.14
C PRO A 77 12.12 13.24 -6.71
N LEU A 78 11.09 13.16 -7.57
CA LEU A 78 9.89 12.35 -7.29
C LEU A 78 10.18 10.86 -7.01
N PRO A 79 11.17 10.21 -7.65
CA PRO A 79 11.54 8.82 -7.32
C PRO A 79 12.03 8.65 -5.89
N GLU A 80 12.72 9.66 -5.33
CA GLU A 80 13.19 9.65 -3.95
C GLU A 80 12.01 9.84 -2.98
N LEU A 81 11.08 10.73 -3.31
CA LEU A 81 9.83 10.88 -2.55
C LEU A 81 8.99 9.60 -2.55
N LEU A 82 8.96 8.86 -3.67
CA LEU A 82 8.32 7.55 -3.73
C LEU A 82 9.00 6.53 -2.81
N THR A 83 10.33 6.46 -2.80
CA THR A 83 11.07 5.62 -1.86
C THR A 83 10.79 6.03 -0.40
N ALA A 84 10.78 7.33 -0.09
CA ALA A 84 10.47 7.84 1.24
C ALA A 84 9.05 7.44 1.68
N LEU A 85 8.06 7.59 0.80
CA LEU A 85 6.67 7.18 1.02
C LEU A 85 6.57 5.69 1.33
N LEU A 86 7.24 4.84 0.55
CA LEU A 86 7.28 3.40 0.74
C LEU A 86 7.90 3.01 2.07
N ARG A 87 9.07 3.58 2.41
CA ARG A 87 9.76 3.33 3.69
C ARG A 87 8.84 3.67 4.86
N ARG A 88 8.26 4.88 4.84
CA ARG A 88 7.38 5.35 5.90
C ARG A 88 6.13 4.47 6.01
N ASN A 89 5.47 4.17 4.89
CA ASN A 89 4.23 3.40 4.90
C ASN A 89 4.46 1.95 5.33
N MET A 90 5.53 1.30 4.86
CA MET A 90 5.86 -0.06 5.28
C MET A 90 6.31 -0.12 6.75
N ALA A 91 7.07 0.87 7.21
CA ALA A 91 7.44 0.96 8.62
C ALA A 91 6.21 1.15 9.50
N ALA A 92 5.27 2.02 9.11
CA ALA A 92 3.99 2.18 9.81
C ALA A 92 3.18 0.88 9.79
N PHE A 93 3.00 0.27 8.61
CA PHE A 93 2.26 -0.97 8.44
C PHE A 93 2.82 -2.12 9.28
N SER A 94 4.14 -2.21 9.46
CA SER A 94 4.78 -3.27 10.28
C SER A 94 4.28 -3.36 11.73
N HIS A 95 3.62 -2.30 12.22
CA HIS A 95 3.02 -2.19 13.55
C HIS A 95 1.50 -2.44 13.58
N PHE A 96 0.87 -2.68 12.43
CA PHE A 96 -0.56 -2.95 12.35
C PHE A 96 -0.88 -4.39 12.80
N PRO A 97 -2.09 -4.65 13.32
CA PRO A 97 -2.51 -5.99 13.69
C PRO A 97 -2.33 -7.03 12.57
N GLN A 98 -2.59 -6.63 11.32
CA GLN A 98 -2.36 -7.48 10.15
C GLN A 98 -0.89 -7.87 9.97
N ALA A 99 0.05 -6.94 10.16
CA ALA A 99 1.48 -7.21 10.05
C ALA A 99 1.99 -8.11 11.18
N TRP A 100 1.42 -8.01 12.39
CA TRP A 100 1.77 -8.94 13.47
C TRP A 100 1.33 -10.37 13.15
N LEU A 101 0.13 -10.54 12.58
CA LEU A 101 -0.31 -11.85 12.11
C LEU A 101 0.62 -12.40 11.01
N LEU A 102 1.03 -11.56 10.06
CA LEU A 102 2.01 -11.94 9.04
C LEU A 102 3.35 -12.37 9.66
N ARG A 103 3.86 -11.60 10.63
CA ARG A 103 5.13 -11.87 11.31
C ARG A 103 5.16 -13.21 12.04
N LEU A 104 4.02 -13.67 12.55
CA LEU A 104 3.90 -14.99 13.16
C LEU A 104 3.99 -16.13 12.14
N ASN A 105 3.57 -15.88 10.89
CA ASN A 105 3.56 -16.85 9.80
C ASN A 105 4.82 -16.81 8.91
N CYS A 106 5.66 -15.77 9.04
CA CYS A 106 6.91 -15.61 8.29
C CYS A 106 8.13 -15.64 9.23
N PRO A 107 8.51 -16.81 9.78
CA PRO A 107 9.59 -16.90 10.76
C PRO A 107 10.97 -16.56 10.18
N THR A 108 11.19 -16.82 8.90
CA THR A 108 12.48 -16.60 8.21
C THR A 108 12.69 -15.12 7.88
N GLU A 109 11.62 -14.38 7.62
CA GLU A 109 11.65 -12.98 7.15
C GLU A 109 11.40 -11.98 8.28
N ARG A 110 11.53 -12.36 9.56
CA ARG A 110 11.21 -11.49 10.71
C ARG A 110 11.94 -10.14 10.71
N LEU A 111 13.15 -10.09 10.17
CA LEU A 111 13.92 -8.85 10.04
C LEU A 111 13.25 -7.83 9.11
N SER A 112 12.49 -8.29 8.11
CA SER A 112 11.78 -7.43 7.15
C SER A 112 10.63 -6.61 7.75
N PHE A 113 10.29 -6.85 9.03
CA PHE A 113 9.34 -6.07 9.80
C PHE A 113 10.01 -4.98 10.65
N CYS A 114 11.33 -4.97 10.78
CA CYS A 114 12.03 -3.98 11.59
C CYS A 114 12.13 -2.65 10.85
N SER A 115 11.76 -1.54 11.48
CA SER A 115 11.87 -0.20 10.87
C SER A 115 13.28 0.10 10.36
N SER A 116 14.33 -0.27 11.10
CA SER A 116 15.72 -0.06 10.68
C SER A 116 16.12 -0.82 9.42
N TYR A 117 15.50 -1.98 9.16
CA TYR A 117 15.65 -2.70 7.91
C TYR A 117 14.87 -2.00 6.79
N ILE A 118 13.61 -1.67 7.05
CA ILE A 118 12.71 -1.02 6.08
C ILE A 118 13.29 0.31 5.59
N HIS A 119 13.86 1.13 6.47
CA HIS A 119 14.46 2.42 6.12
C HIS A 119 15.71 2.31 5.25
N LYS A 120 16.32 1.14 5.11
CA LYS A 120 17.48 0.88 4.23
C LYS A 120 17.07 0.34 2.86
N LEU A 121 15.83 -0.10 2.69
CA LEU A 121 15.36 -0.67 1.43
C LEU A 121 15.31 0.40 0.35
N GLU A 122 15.85 0.11 -0.81
CA GLU A 122 15.66 0.92 -2.02
C GLU A 122 14.43 0.45 -2.83
N PHE A 123 13.78 -0.63 -2.39
CA PHE A 123 12.72 -1.33 -3.09
C PHE A 123 13.14 -1.71 -4.51
N GLY A 124 14.34 -2.28 -4.61
CA GLY A 124 14.85 -2.93 -5.82
C GLY A 124 14.21 -4.30 -6.03
N GLN A 125 14.25 -4.80 -7.26
CA GLN A 125 13.64 -6.10 -7.61
C GLN A 125 14.17 -7.23 -6.71
N GLY A 126 13.26 -8.05 -6.18
CA GLY A 126 13.56 -9.19 -5.30
C GLY A 126 13.64 -8.85 -3.81
N GLU A 127 13.79 -7.57 -3.43
CA GLU A 127 13.77 -7.16 -2.02
C GLU A 127 12.42 -7.48 -1.37
N CYS A 128 12.44 -7.79 -0.07
CA CYS A 128 11.27 -8.23 0.68
C CYS A 128 11.01 -7.31 1.88
N VAL A 129 9.75 -6.96 2.09
CA VAL A 129 9.29 -6.13 3.20
C VAL A 129 8.08 -6.75 3.87
N CYS A 130 8.02 -6.68 5.20
CA CYS A 130 6.93 -7.24 6.01
C CYS A 130 6.56 -8.70 5.64
N GLY A 131 7.58 -9.50 5.35
CA GLY A 131 7.53 -10.95 5.12
C GLY A 131 6.96 -11.40 3.79
N VAL A 132 5.82 -10.85 3.38
CA VAL A 132 5.06 -11.33 2.22
C VAL A 132 5.11 -10.41 1.01
N TYR A 133 5.57 -9.16 1.16
CA TYR A 133 5.64 -8.23 0.04
C TYR A 133 7.04 -8.29 -0.56
N ARG A 134 7.16 -8.85 -1.76
CA ARG A 134 8.41 -8.89 -2.51
C ARG A 134 8.32 -7.97 -3.70
N VAL A 135 9.37 -7.21 -4.00
CA VAL A 135 9.38 -6.33 -5.17
C VAL A 135 9.46 -7.16 -6.44
N ALA A 136 8.38 -7.17 -7.21
CA ALA A 136 8.32 -7.82 -8.51
C ALA A 136 8.89 -6.91 -9.63
N ALA A 137 8.64 -5.61 -9.55
CA ALA A 137 9.16 -4.62 -10.48
C ALA A 137 9.36 -3.25 -9.80
N ARG A 138 10.39 -2.52 -10.23
CA ARG A 138 10.67 -1.13 -9.83
C ARG A 138 10.83 -0.27 -11.08
N LYS A 139 10.06 0.82 -11.15
CA LYS A 139 10.19 1.89 -12.14
C LYS A 139 10.47 3.21 -11.43
N GLU A 140 10.71 4.26 -12.21
CA GLU A 140 10.90 5.62 -11.70
C GLU A 140 9.66 6.15 -10.98
N ASP A 141 8.47 5.79 -11.47
CA ASP A 141 7.18 6.30 -11.03
C ASP A 141 6.37 5.31 -10.17
N SER A 142 6.82 4.06 -10.06
CA SER A 142 6.03 2.99 -9.45
C SER A 142 6.86 1.82 -8.94
N VAL A 143 6.32 1.15 -7.92
CA VAL A 143 6.86 -0.10 -7.34
C VAL A 143 5.73 -1.11 -7.29
N GLU A 144 5.96 -2.28 -7.88
CA GLU A 144 5.03 -3.40 -7.87
C GLU A 144 5.50 -4.46 -6.89
N LEU A 145 4.74 -4.68 -5.83
CA LEU A 145 5.00 -5.67 -4.79
C LEU A 145 4.09 -6.89 -5.02
N GLU A 146 4.68 -8.05 -5.24
CA GLU A 146 3.95 -9.30 -5.19
C GLU A 146 3.73 -9.76 -3.77
N MET A 147 2.57 -10.39 -3.54
CA MET A 147 2.23 -11.03 -2.29
C MET A 147 1.53 -12.36 -2.55
N SER A 148 1.74 -13.33 -1.66
CA SER A 148 1.00 -14.58 -1.65
C SER A 148 0.66 -14.97 -0.21
N TRP A 149 -0.56 -15.46 -0.01
CA TRP A 149 -1.03 -16.04 1.24
C TRP A 149 -1.96 -17.21 0.92
N GLY A 150 -1.50 -18.45 1.14
CA GLY A 150 -2.24 -19.63 0.74
C GLY A 150 -2.52 -19.60 -0.76
N ASP A 151 -3.78 -19.75 -1.16
CA ASP A 151 -4.22 -19.73 -2.56
C ASP A 151 -4.47 -18.32 -3.12
N VAL A 152 -4.35 -17.27 -2.28
CA VAL A 152 -4.55 -15.89 -2.69
C VAL A 152 -3.21 -15.28 -3.09
N VAL A 153 -3.14 -14.78 -4.31
CA VAL A 153 -1.99 -14.06 -4.85
C VAL A 153 -2.40 -12.61 -5.11
N GLY A 154 -1.47 -11.68 -5.00
CA GLY A 154 -1.76 -10.27 -5.25
C GLY A 154 -0.58 -9.46 -5.77
N ARG A 155 -0.93 -8.24 -6.21
CA ARG A 155 -0.03 -7.14 -6.50
C ARG A 155 -0.48 -5.92 -5.71
N LEU A 156 0.43 -5.34 -4.95
CA LEU A 156 0.31 -3.98 -4.40
C LEU A 156 1.23 -3.08 -5.21
N VAL A 157 0.67 -2.12 -5.92
CA VAL A 157 1.42 -1.12 -6.69
C VAL A 157 1.34 0.21 -5.97
N VAL A 158 2.47 0.81 -5.69
CA VAL A 158 2.56 2.17 -5.14
C VAL A 158 3.29 3.03 -6.14
N GLY A 159 2.73 4.18 -6.48
CA GLY A 159 3.34 5.04 -7.48
C GLY A 159 2.74 6.44 -7.52
N TYR A 160 3.16 7.23 -8.50
CA TYR A 160 2.66 8.59 -8.71
C TYR A 160 2.43 8.91 -10.18
N VAL A 161 1.57 9.90 -10.43
CA VAL A 161 1.35 10.50 -11.75
C VAL A 161 1.48 12.01 -11.63
N VAL A 162 2.18 12.64 -12.58
CA VAL A 162 2.38 14.09 -12.63
C VAL A 162 1.41 14.72 -13.62
N ASP A 163 0.58 15.64 -13.13
CA ASP A 163 -0.19 16.57 -13.94
C ASP A 163 0.58 17.89 -14.02
N LYS A 164 1.24 18.13 -15.16
CA LYS A 164 2.06 19.32 -15.40
C LYS A 164 1.22 20.58 -15.54
N GLU A 165 0.00 20.48 -16.07
CA GLU A 165 -0.88 21.63 -16.28
C GLU A 165 -1.42 22.15 -14.94
N ARG A 166 -1.70 21.25 -14.01
CA ARG A 166 -2.22 21.56 -12.67
C ARG A 166 -1.14 21.64 -11.60
N GLU A 167 0.13 21.49 -11.98
CA GLU A 167 1.29 21.38 -11.06
C GLU A 167 1.02 20.43 -9.87
N THR A 168 0.38 19.30 -10.16
CA THR A 168 -0.11 18.36 -9.15
C THR A 168 0.56 17.00 -9.33
N VAL A 169 0.97 16.40 -8.22
CA VAL A 169 1.45 15.02 -8.16
C VAL A 169 0.37 14.20 -7.47
N THR A 170 -0.07 13.12 -8.09
CA THR A 170 -1.06 12.21 -7.50
C THR A 170 -0.37 10.93 -7.10
N PHE A 171 -0.21 10.70 -5.80
CA PHE A 171 0.26 9.42 -5.27
C PHE A 171 -0.90 8.43 -5.23
N SER A 172 -0.63 7.17 -5.48
CA SER A 172 -1.64 6.12 -5.50
C SER A 172 -1.11 4.79 -4.99
N ASN A 173 -2.02 4.00 -4.42
CA ASN A 173 -1.84 2.60 -4.13
C ASN A 173 -2.93 1.82 -4.85
N GLU A 174 -2.54 0.77 -5.53
CA GLU A 174 -3.44 -0.13 -6.27
C GLU A 174 -3.19 -1.54 -5.77
N THR A 175 -4.25 -2.21 -5.34
CA THR A 175 -4.19 -3.61 -4.89
C THR A 175 -5.05 -4.45 -5.82
N VAL A 176 -4.43 -5.41 -6.49
CA VAL A 176 -5.13 -6.49 -7.22
C VAL A 176 -4.86 -7.78 -6.47
N MET A 177 -5.90 -8.50 -6.09
CA MET A 177 -5.79 -9.85 -5.54
C MET A 177 -6.64 -10.81 -6.32
N TRP A 178 -6.17 -12.04 -6.46
CA TRP A 178 -6.88 -13.08 -7.17
C TRP A 178 -6.60 -14.46 -6.60
N CYS A 179 -7.52 -15.36 -6.89
CA CYS A 179 -7.42 -16.79 -6.63
C CYS A 179 -8.15 -17.54 -7.75
N ARG A 180 -7.70 -18.74 -8.06
CA ARG A 180 -8.33 -19.56 -9.10
C ARG A 180 -9.69 -20.07 -8.60
N LYS A 181 -10.69 -20.07 -9.47
CA LYS A 181 -11.97 -20.74 -9.19
C LYS A 181 -11.78 -22.24 -9.33
N ASP A 182 -12.20 -23.01 -8.33
CA ASP A 182 -12.19 -24.47 -8.42
C ASP A 182 -13.11 -24.97 -9.55
N GLU A 183 -12.71 -26.02 -10.25
CA GLU A 183 -13.44 -26.61 -11.39
C GLU A 183 -14.80 -27.27 -11.00
N GLY A 184 -15.20 -27.22 -9.72
CA GLY A 184 -16.44 -27.81 -9.19
C GLY A 184 -17.50 -26.82 -8.70
N GLY A 185 -17.32 -25.52 -8.88
CA GLY A 185 -18.34 -24.50 -8.52
C GLY A 185 -18.57 -24.29 -7.01
N GLY A 186 -17.78 -24.93 -6.14
CA GLY A 186 -17.94 -24.82 -4.69
C GLY A 186 -16.61 -24.88 -3.98
N GLY A 187 -15.89 -23.76 -3.89
CA GLY A 187 -14.76 -23.69 -2.95
C GLY A 187 -13.54 -22.85 -3.32
N GLY A 188 -13.50 -22.19 -4.48
CA GLY A 188 -12.34 -21.37 -4.86
C GLY A 188 -11.94 -20.42 -3.71
N GLY A 189 -10.65 -20.41 -3.35
CA GLY A 189 -10.15 -19.79 -2.13
C GLY A 189 -10.77 -18.41 -1.88
N LYS A 190 -11.45 -18.21 -0.75
CA LYS A 190 -12.16 -16.95 -0.52
C LYS A 190 -11.16 -15.81 -0.35
N ILE A 191 -11.22 -14.80 -1.22
CA ILE A 191 -10.42 -13.58 -1.01
C ILE A 191 -10.91 -12.95 0.30
N PRO A 192 -10.03 -12.72 1.31
CA PRO A 192 -10.46 -12.20 2.62
C PRO A 192 -11.29 -10.92 2.54
N LEU A 193 -11.02 -10.06 1.54
CA LEU A 193 -11.70 -8.79 1.32
C LEU A 193 -13.12 -8.92 0.72
N GLU A 194 -13.60 -10.13 0.43
CA GLU A 194 -15.02 -10.36 0.18
C GLU A 194 -15.85 -10.19 1.46
N ASN A 195 -15.25 -10.43 2.63
CA ASN A 195 -15.87 -10.15 3.92
C ASN A 195 -15.91 -8.63 4.15
N ARG A 196 -17.11 -8.07 4.29
CA ARG A 196 -17.33 -6.63 4.45
C ARG A 196 -16.59 -6.01 5.64
N VAL A 197 -16.45 -6.76 6.74
CA VAL A 197 -15.76 -6.27 7.95
C VAL A 197 -14.26 -6.20 7.71
N VAL A 198 -13.67 -7.29 7.17
CA VAL A 198 -12.25 -7.32 6.83
C VAL A 198 -11.93 -6.24 5.79
N ARG A 199 -12.80 -6.08 4.79
CA ARG A 199 -12.68 -5.04 3.77
C ARG A 199 -12.72 -3.64 4.37
N PHE A 200 -13.63 -3.35 5.27
CA PHE A 200 -13.69 -2.04 5.95
C PHE A 200 -12.38 -1.71 6.68
N PHE A 201 -11.80 -2.67 7.40
CA PHE A 201 -10.50 -2.46 8.06
C PHE A 201 -9.34 -2.32 7.08
N HIS A 202 -9.36 -3.07 5.98
CA HIS A 202 -8.38 -2.94 4.90
C HIS A 202 -8.46 -1.56 4.24
N GLU A 203 -9.66 -1.12 3.86
CA GLU A 203 -9.94 0.21 3.30
C GLU A 203 -9.42 1.30 4.23
N MET A 204 -9.80 1.29 5.51
CA MET A 204 -9.30 2.26 6.48
C MET A 204 -7.76 2.26 6.59
N THR A 205 -7.13 1.08 6.60
CA THR A 205 -5.68 0.97 6.70
C THR A 205 -5.00 1.51 5.45
N ALA A 206 -5.44 1.09 4.27
CA ALA A 206 -4.91 1.52 2.98
C ALA A 206 -5.07 3.03 2.80
N TRP A 207 -6.24 3.57 3.12
CA TRP A 207 -6.54 4.98 3.05
C TRP A 207 -5.73 5.79 4.05
N TRP A 208 -5.63 5.33 5.30
CA TRP A 208 -4.83 6.01 6.30
C TRP A 208 -3.35 6.02 5.89
N LEU A 209 -2.80 4.91 5.39
CA LEU A 209 -1.42 4.84 4.90
C LEU A 209 -1.17 5.81 3.74
N MET A 210 -2.11 5.89 2.79
CA MET A 210 -2.02 6.84 1.68
C MET A 210 -2.05 8.28 2.17
N ASP A 211 -3.06 8.63 2.98
CA ASP A 211 -3.26 9.99 3.47
C ASP A 211 -2.08 10.43 4.35
N SER A 212 -1.82 9.69 5.43
CA SER A 212 -0.75 10.05 6.36
C SER A 212 0.65 9.93 5.75
N GLY A 213 0.84 9.10 4.72
CA GLY A 213 2.09 9.01 3.98
C GLY A 213 2.36 10.26 3.14
N VAL A 214 1.35 10.80 2.45
CA VAL A 214 1.49 12.06 1.71
C VAL A 214 1.67 13.24 2.66
N CYS A 215 0.97 13.28 3.81
CA CYS A 215 1.23 14.31 4.83
C CYS A 215 2.67 14.27 5.30
N TYR A 216 3.19 13.07 5.59
CA TYR A 216 4.60 12.90 5.96
C TYR A 216 5.54 13.49 4.89
N LEU A 217 5.29 13.25 3.61
CA LEU A 217 6.11 13.86 2.54
C LEU A 217 6.04 15.40 2.55
N MET A 218 4.87 15.98 2.83
CA MET A 218 4.69 17.43 2.91
C MET A 218 5.42 18.05 4.11
N ASP A 219 5.52 17.29 5.20
CA ASP A 219 6.16 17.71 6.45
C ASP A 219 7.68 17.41 6.47
N MET A 220 8.23 16.77 5.43
CA MET A 220 9.67 16.56 5.32
C MET A 220 10.37 17.90 5.11
N ASP A 221 11.13 18.35 6.10
CA ASP A 221 12.03 19.48 5.93
C ASP A 221 13.13 19.11 4.92
N GLY A 222 13.49 20.03 4.04
CA GLY A 222 14.59 19.85 3.08
C GLY A 222 15.98 19.69 3.73
N SER A 223 16.07 19.69 5.07
CA SER A 223 17.30 19.67 5.86
C SER A 223 17.81 18.27 6.23
N GLU A 224 17.00 17.20 6.16
CA GLU A 224 17.52 15.81 6.30
C GLU A 224 18.51 15.45 5.17
N VAL A 225 18.54 16.26 4.11
CA VAL A 225 19.47 16.16 2.97
C VAL A 225 20.84 16.74 3.31
N ASP A 226 20.89 17.79 4.13
CA ASP A 226 22.14 18.49 4.43
C ASP A 226 23.06 17.60 5.28
N GLU A 227 22.50 16.76 6.16
CA GLU A 227 23.29 15.78 6.90
C GLU A 227 23.86 14.67 6.00
N ARG A 228 23.09 14.13 5.03
CA ARG A 228 23.60 13.06 4.14
C ARG A 228 24.68 13.56 3.18
N VAL A 229 24.53 14.78 2.67
CA VAL A 229 25.53 15.41 1.79
C VAL A 229 26.76 15.86 2.59
N ALA A 230 26.59 16.30 3.85
CA ALA A 230 27.72 16.60 4.73
C ALA A 230 28.55 15.35 5.06
N PHE A 231 27.90 14.21 5.34
CA PHE A 231 28.60 12.96 5.61
C PHE A 231 29.34 12.37 4.40
N GLU A 232 28.89 12.63 3.16
CA GLU A 232 29.63 12.22 1.95
C GLU A 232 30.81 13.15 1.62
N LYS A 233 30.76 14.43 2.04
CA LYS A 233 31.86 15.38 1.77
C LYS A 233 33.01 15.33 2.77
N ASP A 234 32.77 14.87 3.99
CA ASP A 234 33.80 14.77 5.04
C ASP A 234 34.53 13.40 5.03
N GLY A 235 34.28 12.57 4.01
CA GLY A 235 34.83 11.22 3.86
C GLY A 235 35.86 11.03 2.73
N GLU A 236 36.27 12.10 2.04
CA GLU A 236 37.40 12.10 1.08
C GLU A 236 38.71 12.60 1.72
#